data_AF-A0A929CQH3-F1
#
_entry.id   AF-A0A929CQH3-F1
#
_cell.length_a   1.000
_cell.length_b   1.000
_cell.length_c   1.000
_cell.angle_alpha   90.00
_cell.angle_beta   90.00
_cell.angle_gamma   90.00
#
_symmetry.space_group_name_H-M   'P 1'
#
loop_
_entity.id
_entity.type
_entity.pdbx_description
1 polymer ?
#
loop_
_entity_poly.entity_id
_entity_poly.type
_entity_poly.pdbx_seq_one_letter_code
_entity_poly.pdbx_strand_id
1 'polypeptide(L)' 'MRLNVAVVSGGDSGEFDISIQSGFVVKKFLDPNKYKVYPIIIKGQEWVHDGPINNI' A
#
# COMPACT_ATOMS: atom_id res chain seq x y z
N MET A 1 1.73 15.52 -16.80
CA MET A 1 1.25 14.13 -16.79
C MET A 1 1.77 13.45 -15.53
N ARG A 2 0.97 12.63 -14.85
CA ARG A 2 1.37 11.95 -13.60
C ARG A 2 1.71 10.49 -13.86
N LEU A 3 2.75 9.98 -13.20
CA LEU A 3 3.10 8.55 -13.23
C LEU A 3 2.20 7.77 -12.28
N ASN A 4 1.73 6.61 -12.72
CA ASN A 4 0.97 5.70 -11.86
C ASN A 4 1.96 4.84 -11.06
N VAL A 5 1.82 4.81 -9.74
CA VAL A 5 2.71 4.06 -8.84
C VAL A 5 1.87 3.20 -7.91
N ALA A 6 2.08 1.89 -7.96
CA ALA A 6 1.54 0.98 -6.96
C ALA A 6 2.50 0.90 -5.77
N VAL A 7 1.98 1.11 -4.55
CA VAL A 7 2.73 0.89 -3.31
C VAL A 7 2.19 -0.37 -2.68
N VAL A 8 2.95 -1.47 -2.81
CA VAL A 8 2.57 -2.78 -2.29
C VAL A 8 3.16 -2.95 -0.88
N SER A 9 2.32 -3.32 0.08
CA SER A 9 2.71 -3.56 1.48
C SER A 9 1.90 -4.70 2.11
N GLY A 10 2.32 -5.17 3.28
CA GLY A 10 1.80 -6.38 3.94
C GLY A 10 2.76 -7.57 3.78
N GLY A 11 2.19 -8.74 3.53
CA GLY A 11 2.88 -10.02 3.37
C GLY A 11 2.55 -11.02 4.49
N ASP A 12 2.87 -12.30 4.26
CA ASP A 12 2.72 -13.35 5.29
C ASP A 12 3.92 -13.37 6.23
N SER A 13 4.02 -12.36 7.08
CA SER A 13 5.06 -12.27 8.09
C SER A 13 4.53 -11.71 9.41
N GLY A 14 5.29 -11.91 10.48
CA GLY A 14 5.04 -11.25 11.77
C GLY A 14 5.19 -9.72 11.73
N GLU A 15 5.66 -9.17 10.60
CA GLU A 15 5.84 -7.74 10.37
C GLU A 15 4.75 -7.15 9.46
N PHE A 16 3.65 -7.87 9.23
CA PHE A 16 2.53 -7.41 8.39
C PHE A 16 2.13 -5.97 8.70
N ASP A 17 1.83 -5.66 9.97
CA ASP A 17 1.39 -4.32 10.38
C ASP A 17 2.47 -3.25 10.13
N ILE A 18 3.74 -3.58 10.35
CA ILE A 18 4.89 -2.68 10.13
C ILE A 18 5.05 -2.38 8.63
N SER A 19 4.91 -3.39 7.78
CA SER A 19 4.95 -3.27 6.32
C SER A 19 3.83 -2.36 5.82
N ILE A 20 2.61 -2.55 6.33
CA ILE A 20 1.44 -1.72 6.00
C ILE A 20 1.65 -0.26 6.38
N GLN A 21 2.09 0.01 7.61
CA GLN A 21 2.40 1.37 8.07
C GLN A 21 3.45 2.05 7.19
N SER A 22 4.51 1.32 6.81
CA SER A 22 5.54 1.83 5.91
C SER A 22 4.98 2.21 4.52
N GLY A 23 4.09 1.39 3.97
CA GLY A 23 3.39 1.69 2.72
C GLY A 23 2.56 2.98 2.79
N PHE A 24 1.88 3.24 3.92
CA PHE A 24 1.14 4.49 4.12
C PHE A 24 2.06 5.71 4.24
N VAL A 25 3.23 5.56 4.87
CA VAL A 25 4.24 6.61 4.93
C VAL A 25 4.70 6.97 3.51
N VAL A 26 5.00 5.99 2.66
CA VAL A 26 5.36 6.23 1.25
C VAL A 26 4.24 6.98 0.52
N LYS A 27 2.99 6.51 0.61
CA LYS A 27 1.82 7.19 0.00
C LYS A 27 1.72 8.66 0.47
N LYS A 28 1.94 8.92 1.76
CA LYS A 28 1.84 10.26 2.36
C LYS A 28 2.90 11.23 1.82
N PHE A 29 4.10 10.74 1.52
CA PHE A 29 5.24 11.60 1.14
C PHE A 29 5.51 11.66 -0.36
N LEU A 30 4.88 10.80 -1.18
CA LEU A 30 4.98 10.92 -2.64
C LEU A 30 4.33 12.22 -3.13
N ASP A 31 5.04 12.94 -4.00
CA ASP A 31 4.58 14.21 -4.58
C ASP A 31 3.30 13.99 -5.44
N PRO A 32 2.14 14.55 -5.04
CA PRO A 32 0.87 14.32 -5.74
C PRO A 32 0.80 15.00 -7.11
N ASN A 33 1.72 15.92 -7.42
CA ASN A 33 1.84 16.54 -8.74
C ASN A 33 2.60 15.63 -9.73
N LYS A 34 3.42 14.73 -9.23
CA LYS A 34 4.22 13.78 -10.04
C LYS A 34 3.58 12.41 -10.11
N TYR A 35 2.93 11.95 -9.03
CA TYR A 35 2.47 10.57 -8.89
C TYR A 35 0.98 10.47 -8.60
N LYS A 36 0.34 9.47 -9.22
CA LYS A 36 -0.95 8.93 -8.81
C LYS A 36 -0.69 7.60 -8.12
N VAL A 37 -0.89 7.56 -6.82
CA VAL A 37 -0.49 6.44 -5.96
C VAL A 37 -1.67 5.49 -5.72
N TYR A 38 -1.42 4.20 -5.88
CA TYR A 38 -2.38 3.11 -5.62
C TYR A 38 -1.80 2.21 -4.51
N PRO A 39 -2.25 2.37 -3.25
CA PRO A 39 -1.85 1.46 -2.19
C PRO A 39 -2.49 0.08 -2.39
N ILE A 40 -1.69 -0.97 -2.26
CA ILE A 40 -2.12 -2.37 -2.42
C ILE A 40 -1.62 -3.14 -1.20
N ILE A 41 -2.54 -3.83 -0.53
CA ILE A 41 -2.24 -4.67 0.63
C ILE A 41 -2.25 -6.13 0.20
N ILE A 42 -1.27 -6.89 0.64
CA ILE A 42 -1.18 -8.34 0.39
C ILE A 42 -1.16 -9.13 1.70
N LYS A 43 -1.92 -10.22 1.76
CA LYS A 43 -1.90 -11.19 2.88
C LYS A 43 -2.37 -12.55 2.34
N GLY A 44 -1.54 -13.58 2.47
CA GLY A 44 -1.80 -14.85 1.82
C GLY A 44 -1.87 -14.68 0.31
N GLN A 45 -2.99 -15.13 -0.24
CA GLN A 45 -3.32 -15.03 -1.65
C GLN A 45 -4.19 -13.81 -1.95
N GLU A 46 -4.59 -13.05 -0.92
CA GLU A 46 -5.46 -11.89 -1.04
C GLU A 46 -4.65 -10.64 -1.41
N TRP A 47 -5.15 -9.90 -2.39
CA TRP A 47 -4.61 -8.62 -2.85
C TRP A 47 -5.74 -7.58 -2.86
N VAL A 48 -5.60 -6.52 -2.07
CA VAL A 48 -6.68 -5.55 -1.86
C VAL A 48 -6.20 -4.14 -2.18
N HIS A 49 -6.97 -3.45 -3.01
CA HIS A 49 -6.84 -2.02 -3.31
C HIS A 49 -8.13 -1.33 -2.85
N ASP A 50 -8.02 -0.27 -2.04
CA ASP A 50 -9.14 0.53 -1.50
C ASP A 50 -10.14 -0.19 -0.55
N GLY A 51 -9.81 -1.39 -0.05
CA GLY A 51 -10.57 -2.07 1.02
C GLY A 51 -10.13 -1.65 2.43
N PRO A 52 -11.01 -1.77 3.45
CA PRO A 52 -10.60 -1.56 4.84
C PRO A 52 -9.55 -2.61 5.23
N ILE A 53 -8.44 -2.16 5.83
CA ILE A 53 -7.34 -3.02 6.31
C ILE A 53 -7.88 -4.13 7.24
N ASN A 54 -8.94 -3.82 7.99
CA ASN A 54 -9.57 -4.73 8.94
C ASN A 54 -10.24 -5.97 8.31
N ASN A 55 -10.41 -5.98 6.98
CA ASN A 55 -10.96 -7.12 6.26
C ASN A 55 -9.87 -8.06 5.70
N ILE A 56 -8.61 -7.83 6.09
CA ILE A 56 -7.43 -8.56 5.61
C ILE A 56 -6.71 -9.17 6.81
#